data_AF-A0A258V0X3-F1
#
_entry.id   AF-A0A258V0X3-F1
#
_cell.length_a   1.000
_cell.length_b   1.000
_cell.length_c   1.000
_cell.angle_alpha   90.00
_cell.angle_beta   90.00
_cell.angle_gamma   90.00
#
_symmetry.space_group_name_H-M   'P 1'
#
loop_
_entity.id
_entity.type
_entity.pdbx_description
1 polymer ?
#
loop_
_entity_poly.entity_id
_entity_poly.type
_entity_poly.pdbx_seq_one_letter_code
_entity_poly.pdbx_strand_id
1 'polypeptide(L)'
;MLEPPAALRRLTPEADVPLQIVRWKDTAPEKYRLLYKRVGGPWLWWTRLGKSDAEIAGIIHDPRVQLYAVTDRTRVEVGMVELDFRIDGECEIVFFGLIKGATGRGLGQWLMRKALQLAWAPGVTRVWLHTCTTDDPRALPFYQKQGFAPFARFVEILPDPRVSGLLPQDTGSAPIIL
;
A
#
# COMPACT_ATOMS: atom_id res chain seq x y z
N MET A 1 -5.58 -5.74 12.87
CA MET A 1 -6.75 -5.15 13.55
C MET A 1 -7.89 -6.15 13.49
N LEU A 2 -8.58 -6.38 14.61
CA LEU A 2 -9.72 -7.30 14.70
C LEU A 2 -11.07 -6.57 14.84
N GLU A 3 -11.04 -5.24 14.93
CA GLU A 3 -12.22 -4.40 14.89
C GLU A 3 -11.91 -3.05 14.22
N PRO A 4 -12.90 -2.39 13.61
CA PRO A 4 -12.72 -1.06 13.05
C PRO A 4 -12.36 -0.04 14.14
N PRO A 5 -11.30 0.79 13.95
CA PRO A 5 -10.97 1.84 14.90
C PRO A 5 -12.17 2.76 15.19
N ALA A 6 -12.37 3.11 16.47
CA ALA A 6 -13.48 3.96 16.89
C ALA A 6 -13.53 5.32 16.16
N ALA A 7 -12.38 5.81 15.67
CA ALA A 7 -12.29 7.03 14.86
C ALA A 7 -12.96 6.91 13.48
N LEU A 8 -13.08 5.70 12.91
CA LEU A 8 -13.80 5.48 11.64
C LEU A 8 -15.30 5.62 11.81
N ARG A 9 -15.84 5.29 12.99
CA ARG A 9 -17.26 5.42 13.31
C ARG A 9 -17.70 6.89 13.42
N ARG A 10 -16.77 7.82 13.58
CA ARG A 10 -17.05 9.25 13.66
C ARG A 10 -17.04 9.89 12.27
N LEU A 11 -18.11 10.60 11.96
CA LEU A 11 -18.17 11.54 10.84
C LEU A 11 -17.36 12.77 11.21
N THR A 12 -16.08 12.79 10.82
CA THR A 12 -15.24 13.98 10.93
C THR A 12 -15.28 14.70 9.59
N PRO A 13 -15.56 16.01 9.54
CA PRO A 13 -15.41 16.80 8.32
C PRO A 13 -14.03 16.55 7.72
N GLU A 14 -13.98 16.21 6.44
CA GLU A 14 -12.70 16.04 5.76
C GLU A 14 -12.05 17.43 5.66
N ALA A 15 -10.82 17.54 6.14
CA ALA A 15 -9.99 18.70 5.84
C ALA A 15 -9.87 18.85 4.32
N ASP A 16 -9.64 20.08 3.82
CA ASP A 16 -9.34 20.31 2.40
C ASP A 16 -7.99 19.66 2.05
N VAL A 17 -8.04 18.35 1.76
CA VAL A 17 -6.90 17.54 1.35
C VAL A 17 -6.87 17.58 -0.17
N PRO A 18 -5.75 18.03 -0.80
CA PRO A 18 -5.66 18.19 -2.25
C PRO A 18 -5.42 16.85 -2.97
N LEU A 19 -5.93 15.74 -2.42
CA LEU A 19 -5.79 14.39 -2.94
C LEU A 19 -7.16 13.73 -3.10
N GLN A 20 -7.25 12.84 -4.09
CA GLN A 20 -8.40 11.98 -4.31
C GLN A 20 -7.94 10.53 -4.41
N ILE A 21 -8.81 9.60 -4.01
CA ILE A 21 -8.59 8.17 -4.21
C ILE A 21 -9.50 7.69 -5.35
N VAL A 22 -8.92 7.07 -6.37
CA VAL A 22 -9.61 6.65 -7.60
C VAL A 22 -9.45 5.15 -7.77
N ARG A 23 -10.58 4.43 -7.85
CA ARG A 23 -10.57 2.97 -8.09
C ARG A 23 -10.05 2.68 -9.50
N TRP A 24 -9.08 1.79 -9.60
CA TRP A 24 -8.60 1.22 -10.85
C TRP A 24 -9.22 -0.16 -11.06
N LYS A 25 -10.22 -0.26 -11.95
CA LYS A 25 -10.87 -1.52 -12.30
C LYS A 25 -10.17 -2.23 -13.48
N ASP A 26 -9.86 -1.45 -14.52
CA ASP A 26 -9.35 -1.98 -15.79
C ASP A 26 -7.98 -1.38 -16.17
N THR A 27 -7.09 -1.21 -15.18
CA THR A 27 -5.77 -0.64 -15.45
C THR A 27 -4.85 -1.64 -16.15
N ALA A 28 -4.00 -1.16 -17.05
CA ALA A 28 -3.01 -2.00 -17.72
C ALA A 28 -1.87 -2.39 -16.76
N PRO A 29 -1.30 -3.61 -16.86
CA PRO A 29 -0.16 -4.05 -16.06
C PRO A 29 1.04 -3.09 -16.07
N GLU A 30 1.34 -2.49 -17.22
CA GLU A 30 2.38 -1.47 -17.37
C GLU A 30 2.11 -0.23 -16.50
N LYS A 31 0.90 0.32 -16.58
CA LYS A 31 0.49 1.50 -15.80
C LYS A 31 0.56 1.22 -14.30
N TYR A 32 0.13 0.03 -13.87
CA TYR A 32 0.28 -0.42 -12.48
C TYR A 32 1.75 -0.45 -12.04
N ARG A 33 2.63 -1.10 -12.82
CA ARG A 33 4.05 -1.20 -12.49
C ARG A 33 4.74 0.16 -12.44
N LEU A 34 4.34 1.11 -13.30
CA LEU A 34 4.88 2.47 -13.27
C LEU A 34 4.60 3.16 -11.93
N LEU A 35 3.34 3.10 -11.46
CA LEU A 35 2.97 3.69 -10.17
C LEU A 35 3.60 2.94 -8.99
N TYR A 36 3.57 1.60 -9.04
CA TYR A 36 4.20 0.73 -8.04
C TYR A 36 5.69 1.07 -7.86
N LYS A 37 6.44 1.17 -8.96
CA LYS A 37 7.86 1.53 -8.94
C LYS A 37 8.08 2.95 -8.40
N ARG A 38 7.23 3.90 -8.78
CA ARG A 38 7.34 5.31 -8.35
C ARG A 38 7.09 5.48 -6.84
N VAL A 39 6.12 4.76 -6.30
CA VAL A 39 5.75 4.83 -4.86
C VAL A 39 6.71 4.00 -4.02
N GLY A 40 6.92 2.75 -4.39
CA GLY A 40 7.60 1.74 -3.59
C GLY A 40 9.08 1.55 -3.87
N GLY A 41 9.55 1.97 -5.05
CA GLY A 41 10.95 1.83 -5.44
C GLY A 41 11.92 2.31 -4.36
N PRO A 42 11.76 3.53 -3.80
CA PRO A 42 12.62 4.02 -2.72
C PRO A 42 12.67 3.15 -1.44
N TRP A 43 11.70 2.25 -1.27
CA TRP A 43 11.52 1.33 -0.15
C TRP A 43 11.71 -0.13 -0.57
N LEU A 44 12.42 -0.34 -1.69
CA LEU A 44 12.74 -1.67 -2.23
C LEU A 44 11.51 -2.54 -2.53
N TRP A 45 10.38 -1.95 -2.91
CA TRP A 45 9.26 -2.73 -3.45
C TRP A 45 9.64 -3.31 -4.82
N TRP A 46 9.75 -4.64 -4.89
CA TRP A 46 10.20 -5.33 -6.10
C TRP A 46 9.34 -6.52 -6.50
N THR A 47 8.51 -7.05 -5.60
CA THR A 47 7.77 -8.32 -5.78
C THR A 47 6.80 -8.31 -6.97
N ARG A 48 6.44 -7.13 -7.47
CA ARG A 48 5.62 -6.95 -8.67
C ARG A 48 6.42 -6.63 -9.94
N LEU A 49 7.68 -6.23 -9.82
CA LEU A 49 8.52 -5.83 -10.96
C LEU A 49 9.01 -7.04 -11.77
N GLY A 50 9.25 -8.17 -11.11
CA GLY A 50 9.69 -9.41 -11.78
C GLY A 50 8.55 -10.25 -12.37
N LYS A 51 7.29 -9.82 -12.23
CA LYS A 51 6.12 -10.57 -12.70
C LYS A 51 5.79 -10.25 -14.15
N SER A 52 5.38 -11.27 -14.89
CA SER A 52 4.83 -11.13 -16.24
C SER A 52 3.52 -10.33 -16.24
N ASP A 53 3.13 -9.84 -17.41
CA ASP A 53 1.88 -9.09 -17.60
C ASP A 53 0.65 -9.93 -17.23
N ALA A 54 0.67 -11.23 -17.56
CA ALA A 54 -0.40 -12.16 -17.23
C ALA A 54 -0.53 -12.35 -15.70
N GLU A 55 0.60 -12.49 -14.99
CA GLU A 55 0.57 -12.58 -13.52
C GLU A 55 0.08 -11.29 -12.87
N ILE A 56 0.52 -10.13 -13.36
CA ILE A 56 0.04 -8.84 -12.84
C ILE A 56 -1.44 -8.65 -13.12
N ALA A 57 -1.90 -8.90 -14.35
CA ALA A 57 -3.32 -8.84 -14.71
C ALA A 57 -4.17 -9.75 -13.82
N GLY A 58 -3.72 -11.00 -13.60
CA GLY A 58 -4.40 -11.94 -12.71
C GLY A 58 -4.53 -11.47 -11.26
N ILE A 59 -3.63 -10.60 -10.78
CA ILE A 59 -3.74 -9.99 -9.45
C ILE A 59 -4.65 -8.77 -9.49
N ILE A 60 -4.38 -7.80 -10.37
CA ILE A 60 -5.03 -6.47 -10.31
C ILE A 60 -6.46 -6.47 -10.86
N HIS A 61 -6.83 -7.49 -11.64
CA HIS A 61 -8.19 -7.68 -12.16
C HIS A 61 -8.99 -8.74 -11.38
N ASP A 62 -8.42 -9.37 -10.35
CA ASP A 62 -9.18 -10.27 -9.48
C ASP A 62 -10.33 -9.46 -8.83
N PRO A 63 -11.58 -9.94 -8.87
CA PRO A 63 -12.73 -9.21 -8.33
C PRO A 63 -12.64 -8.97 -6.81
N ARG A 64 -11.83 -9.76 -6.09
CA ARG A 64 -11.56 -9.62 -4.66
C ARG A 64 -10.32 -8.79 -4.37
N VAL A 65 -9.63 -8.26 -5.38
CA VAL A 65 -8.53 -7.30 -5.23
C VAL A 65 -9.01 -5.90 -5.58
N GLN A 66 -8.79 -4.97 -4.64
CA GLN A 66 -9.10 -3.56 -4.80
C GLN A 66 -7.87 -2.67 -4.86
N LEU A 67 -7.51 -2.31 -6.08
CA LEU A 67 -6.49 -1.33 -6.43
C LEU A 67 -7.05 0.08 -6.59
N TYR A 68 -6.40 1.04 -5.95
CA TYR A 68 -6.70 2.46 -6.01
C TYR A 68 -5.43 3.26 -6.27
N ALA A 69 -5.52 4.26 -7.15
CA ALA A 69 -4.52 5.30 -7.26
C ALA A 69 -4.93 6.53 -6.45
N VAL A 70 -3.94 7.20 -5.87
CA VAL A 70 -4.11 8.50 -5.22
C VAL A 70 -3.67 9.56 -6.21
N THR A 71 -4.54 10.51 -6.51
CA THR A 71 -4.27 11.58 -7.49
C THR A 71 -4.31 12.95 -6.84
N ASP A 72 -3.46 13.87 -7.30
CA ASP A 72 -3.54 15.28 -6.90
C ASP A 72 -4.63 16.06 -7.69
N ARG A 73 -4.74 17.37 -7.45
CA ARG A 73 -5.69 18.28 -8.15
C ARG A 73 -5.47 18.33 -9.67
N THR A 74 -4.28 17.99 -10.15
CA THR A 74 -3.94 17.93 -11.58
C THR A 74 -4.15 16.55 -12.19
N ARG A 75 -4.69 15.60 -11.40
CA ARG A 75 -4.92 14.19 -11.73
C ARG A 75 -3.65 13.36 -11.95
N VAL A 76 -2.50 13.83 -11.48
CA VAL A 76 -1.27 13.03 -11.49
C VAL A 76 -1.33 11.99 -10.39
N GLU A 77 -1.01 10.74 -10.70
CA GLU A 77 -0.92 9.69 -9.69
C GLU A 77 0.31 9.89 -8.78
N VAL A 78 0.04 10.06 -7.48
CA VAL A 78 1.01 10.37 -6.42
C VAL A 78 1.02 9.34 -5.29
N GLY A 79 0.24 8.27 -5.41
CA GLY A 79 0.20 7.20 -4.42
C GLY A 79 -0.68 6.05 -4.83
N MET A 80 -0.68 5.00 -4.03
CA MET A 80 -1.51 3.81 -4.28
C MET A 80 -1.97 3.13 -2.98
N VAL A 81 -3.08 2.42 -3.10
CA VAL A 81 -3.60 1.48 -2.10
C VAL A 81 -4.03 0.20 -2.83
N GLU A 82 -3.53 -0.95 -2.40
CA GLU A 82 -3.94 -2.28 -2.87
C GLU A 82 -4.50 -3.05 -1.68
N LEU A 83 -5.78 -3.40 -1.75
CA LEU A 83 -6.50 -4.18 -0.75
C LEU A 83 -6.81 -5.56 -1.33
N ASP A 84 -6.61 -6.61 -0.54
CA ASP A 84 -6.83 -7.98 -0.96
C ASP A 84 -7.83 -8.67 -0.02
N PHE A 85 -8.95 -9.09 -0.58
CA PHE A 85 -10.06 -9.77 0.11
C PHE A 85 -10.17 -11.25 -0.31
N ARG A 86 -9.09 -11.84 -0.83
CA ARG A 86 -9.11 -13.22 -1.33
C ARG A 86 -9.21 -14.27 -0.21
N ILE A 87 -8.98 -13.88 1.04
CA ILE A 87 -9.23 -14.70 2.22
C ILE A 87 -10.53 -14.24 2.87
N ASP A 88 -11.47 -15.17 3.03
CA ASP A 88 -12.79 -14.84 3.57
C ASP A 88 -12.69 -14.26 4.99
N GLY A 89 -13.40 -13.16 5.21
CA GLY A 89 -13.37 -12.44 6.49
C GLY A 89 -12.12 -11.57 6.71
N GLU A 90 -11.14 -11.60 5.80
CA GLU A 90 -9.92 -10.81 5.92
C GLU A 90 -9.77 -9.78 4.80
N CYS A 91 -9.14 -8.67 5.14
CA CYS A 91 -8.59 -7.73 4.19
C CYS A 91 -7.11 -7.51 4.51
N GLU A 92 -6.25 -7.79 3.54
CA GLU A 92 -4.84 -7.40 3.59
C GLU A 92 -4.67 -6.04 2.90
N ILE A 93 -3.95 -5.11 3.54
CA ILE A 93 -3.43 -3.92 2.86
C ILE A 93 -2.05 -4.28 2.30
N VAL A 94 -2.02 -4.75 1.06
CA VAL A 94 -0.83 -5.31 0.41
C VAL A 94 0.19 -4.23 0.09
N PHE A 95 -0.27 -3.12 -0.50
CA PHE A 95 0.56 -1.95 -0.77
C PHE A 95 -0.16 -0.68 -0.35
N PHE A 96 0.57 0.20 0.33
CA PHE A 96 0.08 1.48 0.81
C PHE A 96 1.22 2.48 0.77
N GLY A 97 1.06 3.57 0.03
CA GLY A 97 2.10 4.58 -0.02
C GLY A 97 1.78 5.80 -0.85
N LEU A 98 2.54 6.85 -0.59
CA LEU A 98 2.59 8.08 -1.37
C LEU A 98 4.03 8.26 -1.85
N ILE A 99 4.22 8.92 -3.00
CA ILE A 99 5.55 9.32 -3.46
C ILE A 99 6.21 10.26 -2.44
N LYS A 100 7.55 10.29 -2.36
CA LYS A 100 8.29 11.12 -1.38
C LYS A 100 7.81 12.58 -1.30
N GLY A 101 7.53 13.21 -2.44
CA GLY A 101 7.04 14.60 -2.52
C GLY A 101 5.59 14.83 -2.06
N ALA A 102 4.81 13.75 -1.87
CA ALA A 102 3.43 13.77 -1.38
C ALA A 102 3.34 13.18 0.04
N THR A 103 4.42 13.19 0.82
CA THR A 103 4.42 12.73 2.22
C THR A 103 4.41 13.91 3.20
N GLY A 104 3.93 13.68 4.43
CA GLY A 104 3.83 14.72 5.48
C GLY A 104 2.47 15.44 5.49
N ARG A 105 2.35 16.47 6.36
CA ARG A 105 1.15 17.34 6.50
C ARG A 105 -0.19 16.60 6.71
N GLY A 106 -0.16 15.41 7.29
CA GLY A 106 -1.37 14.60 7.55
C GLY A 106 -1.88 13.80 6.35
N LEU A 107 -1.25 13.85 5.17
CA LEU A 107 -1.71 13.14 3.97
C LEU A 107 -1.73 11.62 4.15
N GLY A 108 -0.72 11.06 4.82
CA GLY A 108 -0.68 9.63 5.14
C GLY A 108 -1.80 9.19 6.10
N GLN A 109 -2.15 10.05 7.07
CA GLN A 109 -3.27 9.76 7.99
C GLN A 109 -4.60 9.80 7.26
N TRP A 110 -4.79 10.80 6.38
CA TRP A 110 -5.96 10.86 5.50
C TRP A 110 -6.05 9.61 4.63
N LEU A 111 -4.95 9.20 3.99
CA LEU A 111 -4.95 8.03 3.11
C LEU A 111 -5.24 6.75 3.88
N MET A 112 -4.66 6.56 5.06
CA MET A 112 -4.93 5.38 5.90
C MET A 112 -6.39 5.36 6.36
N ARG A 113 -6.97 6.50 6.74
CA ARG A 113 -8.40 6.57 7.05
C ARG A 113 -9.25 6.10 5.87
N LYS A 114 -8.96 6.56 4.65
CA LYS A 114 -9.65 6.13 3.42
C LYS A 114 -9.46 4.63 3.17
N ALA A 115 -8.23 4.14 3.27
CA ALA A 115 -7.91 2.72 3.11
C ALA A 115 -8.69 1.85 4.10
N LEU A 116 -8.75 2.24 5.38
CA LEU A 116 -9.50 1.51 6.40
C LEU A 116 -11.01 1.58 6.20
N GLN A 117 -11.56 2.70 5.72
CA GLN A 117 -12.98 2.80 5.35
C GLN A 117 -13.34 1.81 4.23
N LEU A 118 -12.43 1.58 3.29
CA LEU A 118 -12.60 0.61 2.21
C LEU A 118 -12.34 -0.83 2.67
N ALA A 119 -11.35 -1.04 3.54
CA ALA A 119 -10.95 -2.35 4.04
C ALA A 119 -11.99 -2.98 4.97
N TRP A 120 -12.67 -2.20 5.81
CA TRP A 120 -13.75 -2.68 6.68
C TRP A 120 -15.09 -2.81 5.94
N ALA A 121 -15.08 -3.58 4.86
CA ALA A 121 -16.27 -3.96 4.10
C ALA A 121 -17.16 -4.94 4.88
N PRO A 122 -18.46 -5.08 4.52
CA PRO A 122 -19.34 -6.07 5.15
C PRO A 122 -18.73 -7.49 5.12
N GLY A 123 -18.75 -8.17 6.25
CA GLY A 123 -18.20 -9.52 6.41
C GLY A 123 -16.72 -9.58 6.81
N VAL A 124 -15.97 -8.46 6.76
CA VAL A 124 -14.58 -8.42 7.21
C VAL A 124 -14.52 -8.40 8.73
N THR A 125 -13.78 -9.35 9.30
CA THR A 125 -13.50 -9.47 10.75
C THR A 125 -12.05 -9.13 11.07
N ARG A 126 -11.17 -9.06 10.06
CA ARG A 126 -9.77 -8.73 10.24
C ARG A 126 -9.22 -7.86 9.12
N VAL A 127 -8.52 -6.78 9.49
CA VAL A 127 -7.69 -5.98 8.58
C VAL A 127 -6.24 -6.05 9.02
N TRP A 128 -5.33 -6.38 8.11
CA TRP A 128 -3.93 -6.58 8.45
C TRP A 128 -2.99 -6.13 7.33
N LEU A 129 -1.70 -6.01 7.63
CA LEU A 129 -0.66 -5.61 6.69
C LEU A 129 0.69 -6.16 7.13
N HIS A 130 1.63 -6.21 6.19
CA HIS A 130 3.04 -6.43 6.46
C HIS A 130 3.79 -5.11 6.52
N THR A 131 4.79 -5.04 7.40
CA THR A 131 5.83 -4.01 7.34
C THR A 131 7.17 -4.62 7.72
N CYS A 132 8.23 -4.13 7.12
CA CYS A 132 9.57 -4.71 7.21
C CYS A 132 10.64 -3.63 7.41
N THR A 133 11.89 -4.04 7.58
CA THR A 133 13.05 -3.16 7.81
C THR A 133 13.39 -2.28 6.59
N THR A 134 12.96 -2.66 5.39
CA THR A 134 13.23 -1.91 4.15
C THR A 134 12.16 -0.86 3.84
N ASP A 135 11.04 -0.88 4.56
CA ASP A 135 10.02 0.16 4.46
C ASP A 135 10.51 1.51 5.01
N ASP A 136 9.67 2.54 4.88
CA ASP A 136 9.89 3.82 5.56
C ASP A 136 10.12 3.59 7.06
N PRO A 137 11.20 4.10 7.68
CA PRO A 137 11.44 3.97 9.12
C PRO A 137 10.28 4.46 10.00
N ARG A 138 9.42 5.32 9.44
CA ARG A 138 8.21 5.84 10.11
C ARG A 138 7.02 4.89 10.01
N ALA A 139 7.06 3.83 9.20
CA ALA A 139 5.94 2.95 8.88
C ALA A 139 5.41 2.20 10.12
N LEU A 140 6.27 1.48 10.85
CA LEU A 140 5.83 0.73 12.03
C LEU A 140 5.22 1.65 13.12
N PRO A 141 5.88 2.75 13.56
CA PRO A 141 5.26 3.69 14.49
C PRO A 141 3.98 4.34 13.95
N PHE A 142 3.90 4.56 12.64
CA PHE A 142 2.69 5.07 11.99
C PHE A 142 1.54 4.07 12.11
N TYR A 143 1.72 2.82 11.72
CA TYR A 143 0.68 1.80 11.80
C TYR A 143 0.20 1.57 13.24
N GLN A 144 1.13 1.54 14.22
CA GLN A 144 0.77 1.45 15.63
C GLN A 144 -0.13 2.62 16.08
N LYS A 145 0.18 3.85 15.67
CA LYS A 145 -0.67 5.03 15.94
C LYS A 145 -2.04 4.97 15.27
N GLN A 146 -2.17 4.24 14.17
CA GLN A 146 -3.45 4.01 13.49
C GLN A 146 -4.29 2.91 14.17
N GLY A 147 -3.71 2.18 15.14
CA GLY A 147 -4.36 1.13 15.91
C GLY A 147 -4.00 -0.30 15.48
N PHE A 148 -2.98 -0.48 14.63
CA PHE A 148 -2.46 -1.81 14.33
C PHE A 148 -1.62 -2.33 15.50
N ALA A 149 -1.78 -3.60 15.84
CA ALA A 149 -0.95 -4.29 16.81
C ALA A 149 -0.12 -5.38 16.09
N PRO A 150 1.20 -5.48 16.35
CA PRO A 150 1.99 -6.61 15.87
C PRO A 150 1.40 -7.93 16.37
N PHE A 151 1.23 -8.90 15.48
CA PHE A 151 0.70 -10.24 15.82
C PHE A 151 1.61 -11.38 15.37
N ALA A 152 2.54 -11.11 14.44
CA ALA A 152 3.52 -12.06 13.95
C ALA A 152 4.80 -11.32 13.53
N ARG A 153 5.92 -12.03 13.55
CA ARG A 153 7.22 -11.57 13.06
C ARG A 153 7.92 -12.72 12.38
N PHE A 154 8.53 -12.45 11.24
CA PHE A 154 9.30 -13.41 10.46
C PHE A 154 10.69 -12.84 10.19
N VAL A 155 11.58 -13.70 9.73
CA VAL A 155 12.85 -13.31 9.12
C VAL A 155 12.88 -13.93 7.73
N GLU A 156 12.97 -13.11 6.70
CA GLU A 156 13.05 -13.54 5.32
C GLU A 156 14.37 -13.09 4.69
N ILE A 157 15.02 -14.04 4.01
CA ILE A 157 16.20 -13.78 3.19
C ILE A 157 15.74 -13.81 1.74
N LEU A 158 15.66 -12.64 1.12
CA LEU A 158 15.24 -12.48 -0.27
C LEU A 158 16.42 -12.05 -1.15
N PRO A 159 16.43 -12.43 -2.45
CA PRO A 159 17.39 -11.91 -3.40
C PRO A 159 17.33 -10.38 -3.49
N ASP A 160 18.49 -9.74 -3.65
CA ASP A 160 18.54 -8.30 -3.84
C ASP A 160 18.01 -7.93 -5.25
N PRO A 161 16.90 -7.18 -5.36
CA PRO A 161 16.33 -6.78 -6.64
C PRO A 161 17.24 -5.83 -7.43
N ARG A 162 18.25 -5.24 -6.80
CA ARG A 162 19.25 -4.41 -7.48
C ARG A 162 20.22 -5.29 -8.27
N VAL A 163 20.60 -6.44 -7.73
CA VAL A 163 21.50 -7.39 -8.40
C VAL A 163 20.88 -7.94 -9.69
N SER A 164 19.56 -8.16 -9.69
CA SER A 164 18.82 -8.61 -10.88
C SER A 164 18.41 -7.49 -11.84
N GLY A 165 18.74 -6.22 -11.53
CA GLY A 165 18.40 -5.07 -12.36
C GLY A 165 16.94 -4.63 -12.29
N LEU A 166 16.12 -5.21 -11.38
CA LEU A 166 14.73 -4.78 -11.17
C LEU A 166 14.65 -3.36 -10.58
N LEU A 167 15.64 -2.99 -9.76
CA LEU A 167 15.79 -1.64 -9.20
C LEU A 167 17.20 -1.08 -9.45
N PRO A 168 17.36 0.26 -9.56
CA PRO A 168 18.67 0.90 -9.63
C PRO A 168 19.56 0.56 -8.42
N GLN A 169 20.88 0.49 -8.64
CA GLN A 169 21.86 0.12 -7.61
C GLN A 169 21.90 1.07 -6.40
N ASP A 170 21.54 2.34 -6.61
CA ASP A 170 21.49 3.40 -5.60
C ASP A 170 20.14 3.47 -4.85
N THR A 171 19.24 2.51 -5.10
CA THR A 171 17.93 2.46 -4.45
C THR A 171 18.01 1.82 -3.06
N GLY A 172 17.32 2.43 -2.09
CA GLY A 172 17.28 1.97 -0.70
C GLY A 172 18.61 2.18 0.05
N SER A 173 18.57 2.21 1.38
CA SER A 173 19.74 2.51 2.22
C SER A 173 20.24 1.31 3.04
N ALA A 174 19.68 0.11 2.85
CA ALA A 174 19.94 -1.06 3.70
C ALA A 174 20.15 -2.36 2.90
N PRO A 175 20.90 -3.34 3.44
CA PRO A 175 20.82 -4.74 3.00
C PRO A 175 19.42 -5.29 3.29
N ILE A 176 18.91 -6.16 2.41
CA ILE A 176 17.55 -6.73 2.53
C ILE A 176 17.59 -7.92 3.50
N ILE A 177 17.21 -7.66 4.75
CA ILE A 177 16.88 -8.68 5.75
C ILE A 177 15.50 -8.30 6.26
N LEU A 178 14.46 -9.01 5.82
CA LEU A 178 13.07 -8.65 6.07
C LEU A 178 12.54 -9.31 7.33
#